data_AF-A0A0S7EWH0-F1
#
_entry.id   AF-A0A0S7EWH0-F1
#
_cell.length_a   1.000
_cell.length_b   1.000
_cell.length_c   1.000
_cell.angle_alpha   90.00
_cell.angle_beta   90.00
_cell.angle_gamma   90.00
#
_symmetry.space_group_name_H-M   'P 1'
#
loop_
_entity.id
_entity.type
_entity.pdbx_description
1 polymer ?
#
loop_
_entity_poly.entity_id
_entity_poly.type
_entity_poly.pdbx_seq_one_letter_code
_entity_poly.pdbx_strand_id
1 'polypeptide(L)'
;IVALLLALAVVSFLLMYYVKKKKPQYQPQLQMIQMVGPNNNDYIYINFKDFDYDKKWEFPRENLELGKELGSGAFGMVVQATAYGINKPGVSQQVAVKML
;
A
#
# COMPACT_ATOMS: atom_id res chain seq x y z
N ILE A 1 33.71 -32.65 -10.03
CA ILE A 1 33.85 -31.17 -10.08
C ILE A 1 32.83 -30.56 -11.03
N VAL A 2 32.85 -30.87 -12.33
CA VAL A 2 31.90 -30.31 -13.33
C VAL A 2 30.42 -30.52 -12.97
N ALA A 3 30.02 -31.75 -12.59
CA ALA A 3 28.64 -32.05 -12.19
C ALA A 3 28.18 -31.25 -10.95
N LEU A 4 29.10 -30.99 -10.01
CA LEU A 4 28.81 -30.22 -8.80
C LEU A 4 28.62 -28.73 -9.12
N LEU A 5 29.39 -28.19 -10.07
CA LEU A 5 29.20 -26.81 -10.56
C LEU A 5 27.88 -26.65 -11.32
N LEU A 6 27.49 -27.65 -12.13
CA LEU A 6 26.20 -27.64 -12.83
C LEU A 6 25.02 -27.69 -11.85
N ALA A 7 25.08 -28.55 -10.82
CA ALA A 7 24.07 -28.60 -9.79
C ALA A 7 23.92 -27.27 -9.03
N LEU A 8 25.04 -26.63 -8.66
CA LEU A 8 25.02 -25.31 -8.03
C LEU A 8 24.44 -24.22 -8.94
N ALA A 9 24.75 -24.25 -10.24
CA ALA A 9 24.20 -23.31 -11.21
C ALA A 9 22.67 -23.47 -11.34
N VAL A 10 22.17 -24.70 -11.40
CA VAL A 10 20.71 -24.98 -11.46
C VAL A 10 20.01 -24.50 -10.18
N VAL A 11 20.57 -24.81 -9.00
CA VAL A 11 20.01 -24.36 -7.72
C VAL A 11 19.99 -22.84 -7.64
N SER A 12 21.08 -22.17 -8.03
CA SER A 12 21.16 -20.70 -8.07
C SER A 12 20.13 -20.09 -9.03
N PHE A 13 19.95 -20.66 -10.21
CA PHE A 13 18.97 -20.21 -11.19
C PHE A 13 17.54 -20.38 -10.69
N LEU A 14 17.22 -21.53 -10.08
CA LEU A 14 15.92 -21.76 -9.44
C LEU A 14 15.68 -20.77 -8.31
N LEU A 15 16.67 -20.52 -7.45
CA LEU A 15 16.55 -19.59 -6.33
C LEU A 15 16.32 -18.15 -6.82
N MET A 16 17.07 -17.70 -7.85
CA MET A 16 16.83 -16.42 -8.52
C MET A 16 15.44 -16.32 -9.12
N TYR A 17 14.94 -17.37 -9.78
CA TYR A 17 13.58 -17.42 -10.31
C TYR A 17 12.53 -17.29 -9.19
N TYR A 18 12.71 -18.01 -8.08
CA TYR A 18 11.81 -17.94 -6.92
C TYR A 18 11.80 -16.56 -6.26
N VAL A 19 12.97 -15.93 -6.09
CA VAL A 19 13.07 -14.58 -5.51
C VAL A 19 12.44 -13.54 -6.43
N LYS A 20 12.69 -13.59 -7.74
CA LYS A 20 12.04 -12.69 -8.72
C LYS A 20 10.53 -12.84 -8.76
N LYS A 21 10.01 -14.04 -8.49
CA LYS A 21 8.56 -14.30 -8.44
C LYS A 21 7.90 -13.67 -7.21
N LYS A 22 8.63 -13.49 -6.10
CA LYS A 22 8.14 -12.75 -4.93
C LYS A 22 8.21 -11.25 -5.19
N LYS A 23 7.15 -10.67 -5.76
CA LYS A 23 6.98 -9.22 -5.80
C LYS A 23 6.62 -8.72 -4.40
N PRO A 24 7.37 -7.79 -3.81
CA PRO A 24 6.95 -7.15 -2.57
C PRO A 24 5.67 -6.36 -2.83
N GLN A 25 4.74 -6.38 -1.88
CA GLN A 25 3.46 -5.67 -1.96
C GLN A 25 3.41 -4.61 -0.86
N TYR A 26 2.72 -3.50 -1.15
CA TYR A 26 2.49 -2.47 -0.16
C TYR A 26 1.65 -3.01 1.01
N GLN A 27 2.10 -2.76 2.23
CA GLN A 27 1.34 -3.00 3.46
C GLN A 27 1.33 -1.73 4.33
N PRO A 28 0.15 -1.28 4.80
CA PRO A 28 0.06 -0.18 5.76
C PRO A 28 0.84 -0.49 7.05
N GLN A 29 1.67 0.44 7.49
CA GLN A 29 2.45 0.30 8.73
C GLN A 29 1.60 0.57 9.98
N LEU A 30 0.61 1.46 9.86
CA LEU A 30 -0.38 1.70 10.91
C LEU A 30 -1.46 0.63 10.82
N GLN A 31 -1.64 -0.15 11.89
CA GLN A 31 -2.59 -1.25 11.98
C GLN A 31 -3.45 -1.11 13.24
N MET A 32 -4.72 -1.48 13.14
CA MET A 32 -5.61 -1.53 14.31
C MET A 32 -5.48 -2.89 14.99
N ILE A 33 -5.40 -2.89 16.32
CA ILE A 33 -5.35 -4.10 17.14
C ILE A 33 -6.62 -4.21 17.97
N GLN A 34 -7.07 -5.44 18.19
CA GLN A 34 -8.12 -5.77 19.15
C GLN A 34 -7.51 -6.66 20.24
N MET A 35 -7.68 -6.26 21.50
CA MET A 35 -7.30 -7.08 22.64
C MET A 35 -8.30 -8.21 22.80
N VAL A 36 -7.80 -9.43 22.96
CA VAL A 36 -8.61 -10.65 23.11
C VAL A 36 -8.37 -11.37 24.44
N GLY A 37 -7.45 -10.86 25.27
CA GLY A 37 -7.11 -11.45 26.56
C GLY A 37 -6.47 -10.47 27.52
N PRO A 38 -6.11 -10.95 28.73
CA PRO A 38 -5.54 -10.13 29.79
C PRO A 38 -4.03 -9.86 29.63
N ASN A 39 -3.31 -10.62 28.80
CA ASN A 39 -1.87 -10.43 28.61
C ASN A 39 -1.59 -9.43 27.48
N ASN A 40 -0.45 -8.75 27.56
CA ASN A 40 -0.03 -7.78 26.54
C ASN A 40 0.12 -8.35 25.11
N ASN A 41 0.33 -9.66 24.99
CA ASN A 41 0.50 -10.31 23.69
C ASN A 41 -0.81 -10.92 23.16
N ASP A 42 -1.90 -10.80 23.90
CA ASP A 42 -3.20 -11.34 23.54
C ASP A 42 -3.96 -10.32 22.68
N TYR A 43 -3.45 -10.04 21.49
CA TYR A 43 -4.09 -9.16 20.51
C TYR A 43 -4.13 -9.77 19.12
N ILE A 44 -5.11 -9.34 18.35
CA ILE A 44 -5.24 -9.66 16.92
C ILE A 44 -5.14 -8.38 16.09
N TYR A 45 -4.55 -8.47 14.90
CA TYR A 45 -4.60 -7.40 13.92
C TYR A 45 -5.93 -7.46 13.17
N ILE A 46 -6.64 -6.33 13.14
CA ILE A 46 -7.90 -6.22 12.42
C ILE A 46 -7.59 -6.08 10.92
N ASN A 47 -8.07 -7.04 10.14
CA ASN A 47 -7.99 -7.00 8.69
C ASN A 47 -9.28 -6.39 8.12
N PHE A 48 -9.19 -5.19 7.54
CA PHE A 48 -10.36 -4.49 6.97
C PHE A 48 -10.88 -5.06 5.64
N LYS A 49 -10.24 -6.10 5.09
CA LYS A 49 -10.68 -6.71 3.81
C LYS A 49 -12.10 -7.28 3.87
N ASP A 50 -12.53 -7.72 5.04
CA ASP A 50 -13.85 -8.32 5.24
C ASP A 50 -14.92 -7.28 5.64
N PHE A 51 -14.54 -6.00 5.72
CA PHE A 51 -15.43 -4.90 6.09
C PHE A 51 -15.89 -4.15 4.84
N ASP A 52 -17.15 -3.75 4.83
CA ASP A 52 -17.69 -2.94 3.75
C ASP A 52 -17.11 -1.52 3.76
N TYR A 53 -16.77 -1.03 2.57
CA TYR A 53 -16.36 0.36 2.40
C TYR A 53 -17.58 1.29 2.40
N ASP A 54 -17.54 2.30 3.27
CA ASP A 54 -18.59 3.32 3.34
C ASP A 54 -18.44 4.31 2.18
N LYS A 55 -19.36 4.22 1.21
CA LYS A 55 -19.36 5.04 -0.01
C LYS A 55 -19.53 6.54 0.24
N LYS A 56 -19.89 6.98 1.45
CA LYS A 56 -19.94 8.42 1.76
C LYS A 56 -18.57 9.10 1.63
N TRP A 57 -17.48 8.31 1.65
CA TRP A 57 -16.12 8.79 1.45
C TRP A 57 -15.69 8.85 -0.03
N GLU A 58 -16.55 8.44 -0.96
CA GLU A 58 -16.28 8.63 -2.40
C GLU A 58 -16.29 10.12 -2.74
N PHE A 59 -15.27 10.55 -3.48
CA PHE A 59 -15.11 11.92 -3.93
C PHE A 59 -14.97 11.94 -5.47
N PRO A 60 -15.72 12.82 -6.19
CA PRO A 60 -15.65 12.88 -7.65
C PRO A 60 -14.24 13.22 -8.13
N ARG A 61 -13.66 12.37 -8.98
CA ARG A 61 -12.27 12.51 -9.44
C ARG A 61 -12.07 13.76 -10.31
N GLU A 62 -13.11 14.18 -11.01
CA GLU A 62 -13.15 15.41 -11.80
C GLU A 62 -12.97 16.68 -10.94
N ASN A 63 -13.29 16.60 -9.65
CA ASN A 63 -13.10 17.70 -8.70
C ASN A 63 -11.71 17.67 -8.05
N LEU A 64 -10.79 16.84 -8.56
CA LEU A 64 -9.43 16.69 -8.04
C LEU A 64 -8.41 17.06 -9.12
N GLU A 65 -7.76 18.20 -8.94
CA GLU A 65 -6.70 18.67 -9.83
C GLU A 65 -5.35 18.27 -9.26
N LEU A 66 -4.67 17.32 -9.91
CA LEU A 66 -3.37 16.82 -9.47
C LEU A 66 -2.26 17.82 -9.82
N GLY A 67 -1.38 18.06 -8.86
CA GLY A 67 -0.21 18.93 -8.98
C GLY A 67 1.09 18.15 -8.92
N LYS A 68 2.09 18.74 -8.25
CA LYS A 68 3.44 18.17 -8.17
C LYS A 68 3.51 16.91 -7.29
N GLU A 69 4.49 16.07 -7.56
CA GLU A 69 4.88 14.99 -6.67
C GLU A 69 5.41 15.54 -5.34
N LEU A 70 4.95 14.95 -4.23
CA LEU A 70 5.46 15.21 -2.88
C LEU A 70 6.46 14.13 -2.44
N GLY A 71 6.29 12.91 -2.94
CA GLY A 71 7.30 11.84 -2.81
C GLY A 71 6.86 10.54 -3.48
N SER A 72 7.84 9.73 -3.87
CA SER A 72 7.66 8.43 -4.52
C SER A 72 8.41 7.32 -3.80
N GLY A 73 7.94 6.09 -3.98
CA GLY A 73 8.58 4.89 -3.47
C GLY A 73 8.31 3.70 -4.37
N ALA A 74 8.83 2.53 -3.97
CA ALA A 74 8.74 1.30 -4.77
C ALA A 74 7.32 0.80 -5.05
N PHE A 75 6.31 1.33 -4.34
CA PHE A 75 4.93 0.85 -4.38
C PHE A 75 3.90 1.94 -4.71
N GLY A 76 4.34 3.14 -5.08
CA GLY A 76 3.43 4.23 -5.39
C GLY A 76 4.03 5.61 -5.10
N MET A 77 3.17 6.62 -5.10
CA MET A 77 3.55 8.01 -4.87
C MET A 77 2.47 8.78 -4.13
N VAL A 78 2.89 9.92 -3.59
CA VAL A 78 2.01 10.93 -3.03
C VAL A 78 2.18 12.21 -3.84
N VAL A 79 1.07 12.75 -4.34
CA VAL A 79 1.04 14.00 -5.10
C VAL A 79 0.27 15.06 -4.34
N GLN A 80 0.66 16.31 -4.49
CA GLN A 80 -0.16 17.45 -4.09
C GLN A 80 -1.35 17.53 -5.03
N ALA A 81 -2.52 17.90 -4.54
CA ALA A 81 -3.68 18.17 -5.39
C ALA A 81 -4.55 19.30 -4.81
N THR A 82 -5.31 19.95 -5.66
CA THR A 82 -6.39 20.85 -5.28
C THR A 82 -7.71 20.09 -5.38
N ALA A 83 -8.41 19.94 -4.26
CA ALA A 83 -9.73 19.33 -4.20
C ALA A 83 -10.81 20.41 -4.11
N TYR A 84 -11.74 20.42 -5.05
CA TYR A 84 -12.85 21.37 -5.10
C TYR A 84 -14.09 20.80 -4.41
N GLY A 85 -14.58 21.48 -3.37
CA GLY A 85 -15.80 21.07 -2.68
C GLY A 85 -15.65 19.96 -1.64
N ILE A 86 -14.42 19.60 -1.24
CA ILE A 86 -14.18 18.48 -0.31
C ILE A 86 -14.75 18.71 1.10
N ASN A 87 -14.72 19.95 1.60
CA ASN A 87 -15.32 20.30 2.90
C ASN A 87 -16.63 21.09 2.76
N LYS A 88 -16.66 22.05 1.84
CA LYS A 88 -17.78 22.96 1.61
C LYS A 88 -17.92 23.23 0.11
N PRO A 89 -19.15 23.29 -0.42
CA PRO A 89 -19.38 23.65 -1.83
C PRO A 89 -18.69 24.97 -2.20
N GLY A 90 -18.04 25.01 -3.36
CA GLY A 90 -17.37 26.20 -3.88
C GLY A 90 -16.03 26.55 -3.22
N VAL A 91 -15.57 25.79 -2.21
CA VAL A 91 -14.27 26.00 -1.56
C VAL A 91 -13.28 24.97 -2.08
N SER A 92 -12.12 25.42 -2.54
CA SER A 92 -10.98 24.55 -2.88
C SER A 92 -10.07 24.36 -1.66
N GLN A 93 -9.44 23.19 -1.57
CA GLN A 93 -8.47 22.89 -0.53
C GLN A 93 -7.27 22.14 -1.12
N GLN A 94 -6.08 22.46 -0.60
CA GLN A 94 -4.87 21.69 -0.88
C GLN A 94 -4.89 20.37 -0.09
N VAL A 95 -4.71 19.26 -0.79
CA VAL A 95 -4.73 17.90 -0.25
C VAL A 95 -3.52 17.10 -0.74
N ALA A 96 -3.24 15.99 -0.06
CA ALA A 96 -2.26 15.00 -0.51
C ALA A 96 -3.01 13.76 -0.99
N VAL A 97 -2.71 13.33 -2.22
CA VAL A 97 -3.34 12.17 -2.85
C VAL A 97 -2.33 11.05 -2.90
N LYS A 98 -2.65 9.92 -2.27
CA LYS A 98 -1.84 8.71 -2.31
C LYS A 98 -2.33 7.82 -3.44
N MET A 99 -1.42 7.41 -4.31
CA MET A 99 -1.70 6.55 -5.46
C MET A 99 -0.65 5.45 -5.61
N LEU A 100 -1.05 4.35 -6.24
CA LEU A 100 -0.21 3.17 -6.51
C LEU A 100 0.22 3.15 -7.97
#